data_AF-A0A2S9UG12-F1
#
_entry.id   AF-A0A2S9UG12-F1
#
_cell.length_a   1.000
_cell.length_b   1.000
_cell.length_c   1.000
_cell.angle_alpha   90.00
_cell.angle_beta   90.00
_cell.angle_gamma   90.00
#
_symmetry.space_group_name_H-M   'P 1'
#
loop_
_entity.id
_entity.type
_entity.pdbx_description
1 polymer ?
#
loop_
_entity_poly.entity_id
_entity_poly.type
_entity_poly.pdbx_seq_one_letter_code
_entity_poly.pdbx_strand_id
1 'polypeptide(L)'
;MIKWPWKANHTAALAPLPWEAALAIPLLAGLSDEQQQKLVRLSERFLQQKRLVPLQGFELDELKSARIALLFCLPVLELGLEWLDGFHEVLIYPAPFVVDDEWEDDIGLVHNQRVVQSGQSWQQGPIILNWLDIQDSFDASGFNLIIHEVAHKLDMRNGDRASGIPLIALREVAGWEHDLHAAMENIQDEIDLVGESAASIDAYAATDPAECFAVLSEYFFSAPELFAPRFPSLWQRFCHFYGQDPLLRLRLRETPALSDGGQVH
;
A
#
# COMPACT_ATOMS: atom_id res chain seq x y z
N MET A 1 26.43 13.12 -12.69
CA MET A 1 25.34 13.96 -13.24
C MET A 1 24.76 13.25 -14.45
N ILE A 2 23.83 12.31 -14.23
CA ILE A 2 23.26 11.50 -15.31
C ILE A 2 22.12 12.31 -15.93
N LYS A 3 22.26 12.69 -17.19
CA LYS A 3 21.22 13.39 -17.95
C LYS A 3 20.27 12.34 -18.54
N TRP A 4 19.04 12.30 -18.04
CA TRP A 4 18.00 11.43 -18.57
C TRP A 4 17.39 12.03 -19.86
N PRO A 5 17.26 11.28 -20.97
CA PRO A 5 16.68 11.78 -22.20
C PRO A 5 15.15 11.68 -22.14
N TRP A 6 14.48 12.82 -21.96
CA TRP A 6 13.03 12.94 -22.07
C TRP A 6 12.62 12.97 -23.54
N LYS A 7 11.91 11.96 -24.01
CA LYS A 7 10.96 12.12 -25.12
C LYS A 7 9.57 12.06 -24.53
N ALA A 8 8.96 13.24 -24.42
CA ALA A 8 7.55 13.39 -24.11
C ALA A 8 6.74 12.81 -25.27
N ASN A 9 5.97 11.74 -25.01
CA ASN A 9 4.85 11.38 -25.85
C ASN A 9 3.57 11.80 -25.13
N HIS A 10 2.78 12.55 -25.89
CA HIS A 10 1.51 13.14 -25.53
C HIS A 10 0.60 12.17 -24.79
N THR A 11 -0.04 12.67 -23.73
CA THR A 11 -1.24 12.09 -23.11
C THR A 11 -2.31 11.95 -24.20
N ALA A 12 -2.36 10.79 -24.84
CA ALA A 12 -3.50 10.40 -25.65
C ALA A 12 -4.72 10.40 -24.71
N ALA A 13 -5.83 11.00 -25.15
CA ALA A 13 -7.09 10.87 -24.44
C ALA A 13 -7.36 9.37 -24.26
N LEU A 14 -7.26 8.90 -23.01
CA LEU A 14 -7.50 7.50 -22.67
C LEU A 14 -8.91 7.15 -23.19
N ALA A 15 -9.01 6.07 -23.96
CA ALA A 15 -10.29 5.42 -24.21
C ALA A 15 -11.02 5.23 -22.86
N PRO A 16 -12.37 5.19 -22.83
CA PRO A 16 -13.09 5.01 -21.57
C PRO A 16 -12.51 3.82 -20.80
N LEU A 17 -12.02 4.08 -19.60
CA LEU A 17 -11.32 3.09 -18.80
C LEU A 17 -12.31 2.00 -18.36
N PRO A 18 -11.92 0.71 -18.36
CA PRO A 18 -12.81 -0.40 -18.07
C PRO A 18 -13.01 -0.59 -16.55
N TRP A 19 -13.56 0.42 -15.86
CA TRP A 19 -13.66 0.47 -14.39
C TRP A 19 -14.37 -0.72 -13.77
N GLU A 20 -15.44 -1.22 -14.38
CA GLU A 20 -16.17 -2.41 -13.91
C GLU A 20 -15.27 -3.66 -13.90
N ALA A 21 -14.51 -3.88 -14.98
CA ALA A 21 -13.55 -4.98 -15.06
C ALA A 21 -12.31 -4.76 -14.16
N ALA A 22 -11.95 -3.50 -13.91
CA ALA A 22 -10.86 -3.15 -13.03
C ALA A 22 -11.21 -3.43 -11.55
N LEU A 23 -12.46 -3.17 -11.14
CA LEU A 23 -12.98 -3.46 -9.80
C LEU A 23 -13.13 -4.96 -9.52
N ALA A 24 -13.24 -5.79 -10.56
CA ALA A 24 -13.41 -7.24 -10.46
C ALA A 24 -12.09 -7.97 -10.12
N ILE A 25 -11.53 -7.68 -8.94
CA ILE A 25 -10.35 -8.35 -8.35
C ILE A 25 -10.63 -8.72 -6.88
N PRO A 26 -10.01 -9.79 -6.34
CA PRO A 26 -10.30 -10.25 -4.98
C PRO A 26 -10.16 -9.18 -3.89
N LEU A 27 -9.10 -8.36 -3.93
CA LEU A 27 -8.87 -7.30 -2.94
C LEU A 27 -10.04 -6.32 -2.81
N LEU A 28 -10.73 -6.02 -3.93
CA LEU A 28 -11.79 -5.02 -3.98
C LEU A 28 -13.19 -5.63 -3.83
N ALA A 29 -13.30 -6.96 -3.75
CA ALA A 29 -14.57 -7.68 -3.70
C ALA A 29 -15.42 -7.35 -2.47
N GLY A 30 -14.81 -6.86 -1.39
CA GLY A 30 -15.50 -6.42 -0.18
C GLY A 30 -16.22 -5.07 -0.30
N LEU A 31 -15.82 -4.19 -1.23
CA LEU A 31 -16.30 -2.80 -1.28
C LEU A 31 -17.79 -2.72 -1.64
N SER A 32 -18.59 -1.95 -0.89
CA SER A 32 -19.98 -1.63 -1.30
C SER A 32 -20.02 -0.85 -2.62
N ASP A 33 -21.17 -0.83 -3.31
CA ASP A 33 -21.33 -0.12 -4.58
C ASP A 33 -21.00 1.38 -4.45
N GLU A 34 -21.36 2.00 -3.32
CA GLU A 34 -21.03 3.39 -3.03
C GLU A 34 -19.51 3.59 -2.90
N GLN A 35 -18.82 2.69 -2.17
CA GLN A 35 -17.37 2.72 -2.03
C GLN A 35 -16.66 2.47 -3.36
N GLN A 36 -17.16 1.54 -4.20
CA GLN A 36 -16.62 1.30 -5.54
C GLN A 36 -16.73 2.55 -6.42
N GLN A 37 -17.90 3.21 -6.44
CA GLN A 37 -18.08 4.45 -7.20
C GLN A 37 -17.20 5.59 -6.66
N LYS A 38 -17.05 5.70 -5.33
CA LYS A 38 -16.15 6.69 -4.71
C LYS A 38 -14.69 6.42 -5.09
N LEU A 39 -14.27 5.16 -5.03
CA LEU A 39 -12.91 4.74 -5.40
C LEU A 39 -12.64 5.04 -6.89
N VAL A 40 -13.57 4.71 -7.78
CA VAL A 40 -13.44 5.03 -9.22
C VAL A 40 -13.27 6.53 -9.45
N ARG A 41 -14.10 7.38 -8.84
CA ARG A 41 -13.95 8.85 -8.97
C ARG A 41 -12.60 9.35 -8.45
N LEU A 42 -12.08 8.74 -7.39
CA LEU A 42 -10.77 9.08 -6.84
C LEU A 42 -9.64 8.65 -7.78
N SER A 43 -9.73 7.44 -8.34
CA SER A 43 -8.78 6.88 -9.31
C SER A 43 -8.78 7.60 -10.65
N GLU A 44 -9.92 8.11 -11.12
CA GLU A 44 -9.99 8.99 -12.29
C GLU A 44 -9.15 10.26 -12.06
N ARG A 45 -9.31 10.89 -10.89
CA ARG A 45 -8.52 12.07 -10.52
C ARG A 45 -7.04 11.73 -10.36
N PHE A 46 -6.72 10.57 -9.80
CA PHE A 46 -5.34 10.08 -9.70
C PHE A 46 -4.67 10.01 -11.08
N LEU A 47 -5.33 9.40 -12.08
CA LEU A 47 -4.80 9.28 -13.44
C LEU A 47 -4.71 10.62 -14.19
N GLN A 48 -5.50 11.63 -13.79
CA GLN A 48 -5.37 12.99 -14.32
C GLN A 48 -4.17 13.75 -13.73
N GLN A 49 -3.77 13.42 -12.50
CA GLN A 49 -2.74 14.16 -11.75
C GLN A 49 -1.38 13.47 -11.74
N LYS A 50 -1.36 12.14 -11.88
CA LYS A 50 -0.14 11.33 -11.77
C LYS A 50 0.11 10.56 -13.06
N ARG A 51 1.38 10.36 -13.38
CA ARG A 51 1.79 9.61 -14.58
C ARG A 51 2.23 8.20 -14.22
N LEU A 52 1.62 7.21 -14.87
CA LEU A 52 2.11 5.84 -14.89
C LEU A 52 3.12 5.72 -16.06
N VAL A 53 4.36 5.41 -15.74
CA VAL A 53 5.48 5.37 -16.69
C VAL A 53 5.96 3.93 -16.83
N PRO A 54 5.51 3.19 -17.86
CA PRO A 54 6.04 1.86 -18.12
C PRO A 54 7.49 1.94 -18.59
N LEU A 55 8.33 1.04 -18.08
CA LEU A 55 9.75 0.95 -18.38
C LEU A 55 10.11 -0.39 -19.02
N GLN A 56 11.29 -0.45 -19.64
CA GLN A 56 11.85 -1.66 -20.25
C GLN A 56 10.91 -2.37 -21.25
N GLY A 57 10.11 -1.60 -21.99
CA GLY A 57 9.19 -2.14 -22.99
C GLY A 57 7.94 -2.81 -22.40
N PHE A 58 7.66 -2.63 -21.11
CA PHE A 58 6.40 -3.05 -20.51
C PHE A 58 5.21 -2.35 -21.19
N GLU A 59 4.18 -3.11 -21.56
CA GLU A 59 2.97 -2.57 -22.17
C GLU A 59 1.88 -2.37 -21.12
N LEU A 60 1.64 -1.09 -20.80
CA LEU A 60 0.59 -0.66 -19.90
C LEU A 60 -0.69 -0.37 -20.69
N ASP A 61 -1.71 -1.22 -20.53
CA ASP A 61 -3.03 -1.03 -21.13
C ASP A 61 -4.00 -0.30 -20.17
N GLU A 62 -5.21 -0.04 -20.67
CA GLU A 62 -6.27 0.66 -19.94
C GLU A 62 -6.72 -0.08 -18.67
N LEU A 63 -6.81 -1.42 -18.71
CA LEU A 63 -7.24 -2.22 -17.57
C LEU A 63 -6.16 -2.23 -16.47
N LYS A 64 -4.89 -2.39 -16.86
CA LYS A 64 -3.75 -2.32 -15.94
C LYS A 64 -3.67 -0.95 -15.28
N SER A 65 -3.81 0.12 -16.08
CA SER A 65 -3.81 1.51 -15.59
C SER A 65 -4.93 1.76 -14.58
N ALA A 66 -6.15 1.29 -14.88
CA ALA A 66 -7.30 1.43 -13.99
C ALA A 66 -7.08 0.68 -12.67
N ARG A 67 -6.59 -0.58 -12.71
CA ARG A 67 -6.32 -1.38 -11.49
C ARG A 67 -5.25 -0.74 -10.61
N ILE A 68 -4.13 -0.31 -11.19
CA ILE A 68 -3.07 0.39 -10.46
C ILE A 68 -3.65 1.63 -9.75
N ALA A 69 -4.45 2.43 -10.45
CA ALA A 69 -5.07 3.63 -9.86
C ALA A 69 -6.07 3.29 -8.74
N LEU A 70 -6.82 2.19 -8.84
CA LEU A 70 -7.71 1.71 -7.78
C LEU A 70 -6.91 1.32 -6.53
N LEU A 71 -5.81 0.58 -6.70
CA LEU A 71 -4.95 0.16 -5.59
C LEU A 71 -4.30 1.35 -4.88
N PHE A 72 -3.78 2.33 -5.62
CA PHE A 72 -3.23 3.57 -5.02
C PHE A 72 -4.27 4.36 -4.22
N CYS A 73 -5.52 4.36 -4.69
CA CYS A 73 -6.57 5.16 -4.07
C CYS A 73 -7.26 4.45 -2.90
N LEU A 74 -7.10 3.13 -2.74
CA LEU A 74 -7.77 2.36 -1.70
C LEU A 74 -7.36 2.81 -0.27
N PRO A 75 -6.07 2.97 0.07
CA PRO A 75 -5.68 3.44 1.40
C PRO A 75 -6.20 4.85 1.71
N VAL A 76 -6.29 5.70 0.69
CA VAL A 76 -6.68 7.10 0.83
C VAL A 76 -8.16 7.35 0.51
N LEU A 77 -8.98 6.31 0.41
CA LEU A 77 -10.40 6.41 0.05
C LEU A 77 -11.18 7.36 0.97
N GLU A 78 -10.91 7.30 2.27
CA GLU A 78 -11.54 8.14 3.30
C GLU A 78 -10.65 9.31 3.75
N LEU A 79 -9.42 9.37 3.25
CA LEU A 79 -8.45 10.41 3.58
C LEU A 79 -8.44 11.58 2.57
N GLY A 80 -8.60 11.27 1.28
CA GLY A 80 -8.49 12.23 0.18
C GLY A 80 -7.22 12.05 -0.67
N LEU A 81 -7.28 12.46 -1.94
CA LEU A 81 -6.20 12.27 -2.91
C LEU A 81 -4.93 13.06 -2.56
N GLU A 82 -5.07 14.19 -1.87
CA GLU A 82 -3.99 15.07 -1.41
C GLU A 82 -2.99 14.37 -0.48
N TRP A 83 -3.37 13.24 0.10
CA TRP A 83 -2.46 12.39 0.87
C TRP A 83 -1.40 11.72 0.00
N LEU A 84 -1.58 11.71 -1.32
CA LEU A 84 -0.63 11.18 -2.29
C LEU A 84 0.19 12.28 -2.99
N ASP A 85 0.16 13.54 -2.53
CA ASP A 85 0.87 14.66 -3.19
C ASP A 85 2.40 14.57 -3.11
N GLY A 86 2.94 13.64 -2.31
CA GLY A 86 4.38 13.39 -2.18
C GLY A 86 5.05 12.73 -3.40
N PHE A 87 4.31 12.49 -4.48
CA PHE A 87 4.84 11.98 -5.75
C PHE A 87 3.95 12.34 -6.95
N HIS A 88 4.58 12.40 -8.13
CA HIS A 88 3.93 12.75 -9.40
C HIS A 88 4.00 11.64 -10.46
N GLU A 89 4.91 10.69 -10.28
CA GLU A 89 5.21 9.64 -11.26
C GLU A 89 5.28 8.29 -10.55
N VAL A 90 4.81 7.25 -11.24
CA VAL A 90 4.94 5.84 -10.86
C VAL A 90 5.69 5.13 -11.97
N LEU A 91 6.89 4.66 -11.68
CA LEU A 91 7.73 3.91 -12.61
C LEU A 91 7.38 2.42 -12.50
N ILE A 92 7.06 1.78 -13.62
CA ILE A 92 6.61 0.38 -13.63
C ILE A 92 7.55 -0.45 -14.49
N TYR A 93 8.32 -1.32 -13.83
CA TYR A 93 9.16 -2.32 -14.47
C TYR A 93 8.39 -3.62 -14.74
N PRO A 94 8.81 -4.45 -15.71
CA PRO A 94 8.13 -5.72 -15.98
C PRO A 94 8.34 -6.77 -14.86
N ALA A 95 9.48 -6.74 -14.17
CA ALA A 95 9.84 -7.72 -13.14
C ALA A 95 10.71 -7.05 -12.05
N PRO A 96 10.84 -7.68 -10.86
CA PRO A 96 11.75 -7.20 -9.82
C PRO A 96 13.18 -7.10 -10.35
N PHE A 97 13.91 -6.08 -9.92
CA PHE A 97 15.34 -5.92 -10.23
C PHE A 97 16.09 -5.56 -8.96
N VAL A 98 17.31 -6.07 -8.85
CA VAL A 98 18.24 -5.73 -7.77
C VAL A 98 19.15 -4.62 -8.29
N VAL A 99 19.20 -3.50 -7.58
CA VAL A 99 20.20 -2.45 -7.79
C VAL A 99 21.25 -2.62 -6.71
N ASP A 100 22.50 -2.86 -7.11
CA ASP A 100 23.64 -2.73 -6.21
C ASP A 100 23.89 -1.23 -6.00
N ASP A 101 23.59 -0.70 -4.82
CA ASP A 101 23.87 0.69 -4.46
C ASP A 101 25.19 0.73 -3.68
N GLU A 102 26.28 1.14 -4.34
CA GLU A 102 27.56 1.38 -3.68
C GLU A 102 27.54 2.79 -3.06
N TRP A 103 27.68 2.90 -1.73
CA TRP A 103 27.98 4.17 -1.06
C TRP A 103 29.33 4.10 -0.33
N GLU A 104 30.13 5.15 -0.49
CA GLU A 104 31.44 5.35 0.15
C GLU A 104 31.26 6.36 1.29
N ASP A 105 31.65 5.97 2.50
CA ASP A 105 31.58 6.87 3.66
C ASP A 105 32.69 7.94 3.66
N ASP A 106 32.60 8.92 4.57
CA ASP A 106 33.56 10.03 4.70
C ASP A 106 35.00 9.58 5.06
N ILE A 107 35.23 8.28 5.30
CA ILE A 107 36.55 7.69 5.58
C ILE A 107 37.01 6.70 4.49
N GLY A 108 36.29 6.62 3.35
CA GLY A 108 36.68 5.82 2.18
C GLY A 108 36.40 4.31 2.33
N LEU A 109 35.50 3.92 3.24
CA LEU A 109 35.07 2.55 3.45
C LEU A 109 33.80 2.27 2.62
N VAL A 110 33.94 1.42 1.60
CA VAL A 110 32.82 0.92 0.80
C VAL A 110 32.04 -0.10 1.62
N HIS A 111 30.78 0.22 1.94
CA HIS A 111 29.88 -0.70 2.64
C HIS A 111 28.99 -1.44 1.63
N ASN A 112 29.10 -2.77 1.57
CA ASN A 112 28.14 -3.62 0.87
C ASN A 112 26.98 -3.97 1.81
N GLN A 113 25.94 -3.15 1.82
CA GLN A 113 24.69 -3.49 2.49
C GLN A 113 23.69 -3.97 1.44
N ARG A 114 23.11 -5.16 1.65
CA ARG A 114 21.90 -5.58 0.93
C ARG A 114 20.76 -4.69 1.41
N VAL A 115 20.66 -3.51 0.83
CA VAL A 115 19.51 -2.64 0.97
C VAL A 115 18.63 -2.96 -0.23
N VAL A 116 17.49 -3.59 -0.01
CA VAL A 116 16.35 -3.33 -0.89
C VAL A 116 16.20 -1.82 -0.85
N GLN A 117 16.43 -1.12 -1.97
CA GLN A 117 16.33 0.33 -2.04
C GLN A 117 14.89 0.80 -1.77
N SER A 118 14.43 0.71 -0.52
CA SER A 118 13.39 1.54 0.06
C SER A 118 14.03 2.87 0.51
N GLY A 119 14.40 3.68 -0.50
CA GLY A 119 14.50 5.13 -0.38
C GLY A 119 15.71 5.74 0.35
N GLN A 120 16.66 6.28 -0.43
CA GLN A 120 16.84 7.73 -0.30
C GLN A 120 15.59 8.37 -0.90
N SER A 121 14.57 8.53 -0.05
CA SER A 121 13.37 9.22 -0.45
C SER A 121 13.74 10.69 -0.62
N TRP A 122 14.06 11.07 -1.85
CA TRP A 122 13.73 12.41 -2.31
C TRP A 122 12.28 12.61 -1.89
N GLN A 123 11.99 13.59 -1.04
CA GLN A 123 10.65 13.81 -0.47
C GLN A 123 9.54 13.92 -1.54
N GLN A 124 9.92 14.06 -2.81
CA GLN A 124 9.09 14.19 -4.01
C GLN A 124 9.43 13.13 -5.10
N GLY A 125 10.19 12.09 -4.77
CA GLY A 125 10.66 11.06 -5.70
C GLY A 125 9.53 10.16 -6.21
N PRO A 126 9.68 9.57 -7.40
CA PRO A 126 8.68 8.68 -7.98
C PRO A 126 8.50 7.44 -7.10
N ILE A 127 7.33 6.80 -7.21
CA ILE A 127 7.14 5.45 -6.69
C ILE A 127 7.64 4.47 -7.75
N ILE A 128 8.38 3.44 -7.34
CA ILE A 128 8.95 2.43 -8.24
C ILE A 128 8.28 1.11 -7.94
N LEU A 129 7.71 0.48 -8.96
CA LEU A 129 7.01 -0.79 -8.85
C LEU A 129 7.49 -1.74 -9.95
N ASN A 130 7.17 -3.02 -9.79
CA ASN A 130 7.24 -3.99 -10.86
C ASN A 130 5.89 -4.68 -11.08
N TRP A 131 5.62 -5.08 -12.32
CA TRP A 131 4.34 -5.61 -12.73
C TRP A 131 4.03 -6.98 -12.11
N LEU A 132 5.03 -7.83 -11.90
CA LEU A 132 4.84 -9.15 -11.30
C LEU A 132 4.20 -9.03 -9.91
N ASP A 133 4.78 -8.18 -9.06
CA ASP A 133 4.28 -7.96 -7.71
C ASP A 133 2.96 -7.16 -7.70
N ILE A 134 2.74 -6.26 -8.67
CA ILE A 134 1.43 -5.61 -8.86
C ILE A 134 0.34 -6.65 -9.16
N GLN A 135 0.63 -7.70 -9.92
CA GLN A 135 -0.34 -8.75 -10.20
C GLN A 135 -0.75 -9.50 -8.93
N ASP A 136 0.22 -9.84 -8.09
CA ASP A 136 -0.03 -10.50 -6.80
C ASP A 136 -0.82 -9.60 -5.85
N SER A 137 -0.65 -8.28 -5.96
CA SER A 137 -1.39 -7.26 -5.22
C SER A 137 -2.88 -7.16 -5.59
N PHE A 138 -3.36 -7.89 -6.60
CA PHE A 138 -4.79 -7.97 -6.91
C PHE A 138 -5.54 -8.96 -6.02
N ASP A 139 -4.82 -9.92 -5.44
CA ASP A 139 -5.37 -10.94 -4.56
C ASP A 139 -5.55 -10.42 -3.13
N ALA A 140 -6.27 -11.19 -2.30
CA ALA A 140 -6.45 -10.95 -0.88
C ALA A 140 -5.53 -11.91 -0.10
N SER A 141 -4.21 -11.76 -0.27
CA SER A 141 -3.20 -12.73 0.17
C SER A 141 -2.41 -12.30 1.42
N GLY A 142 -2.50 -11.03 1.85
CA GLY A 142 -1.61 -10.42 2.84
C GLY A 142 -0.54 -9.51 2.21
N PHE A 143 -0.19 -9.75 0.94
CA PHE A 143 0.79 -8.97 0.19
C PHE A 143 0.12 -7.92 -0.72
N ASN A 144 0.63 -6.69 -0.71
CA ASN A 144 0.23 -5.64 -1.62
C ASN A 144 1.30 -4.54 -1.76
N LEU A 145 2.15 -4.65 -2.80
CA LEU A 145 3.24 -3.73 -3.06
C LEU A 145 2.77 -2.26 -3.19
N ILE A 146 1.62 -2.00 -3.82
CA ILE A 146 1.15 -0.62 -3.99
C ILE A 146 0.75 0.00 -2.65
N ILE A 147 0.07 -0.76 -1.80
CA ILE A 147 -0.34 -0.30 -0.47
C ILE A 147 0.90 -0.08 0.41
N HIS A 148 1.90 -0.96 0.31
CA HIS A 148 3.18 -0.82 0.99
C HIS A 148 3.85 0.52 0.65
N GLU A 149 4.05 0.81 -0.63
CA GLU A 149 4.64 2.08 -1.08
C GLU A 149 3.80 3.30 -0.71
N VAL A 150 2.47 3.18 -0.74
CA VAL A 150 1.56 4.23 -0.27
C VAL A 150 1.75 4.47 1.24
N ALA A 151 1.88 3.42 2.05
CA ALA A 151 2.10 3.54 3.49
C ALA A 151 3.38 4.33 3.80
N HIS A 152 4.49 4.06 3.10
CA HIS A 152 5.70 4.88 3.25
C HIS A 152 5.46 6.36 2.90
N LYS A 153 4.71 6.66 1.83
CA LYS A 153 4.35 8.06 1.50
C LYS A 153 3.47 8.70 2.58
N LEU A 154 2.59 7.94 3.23
CA LEU A 154 1.76 8.43 4.32
C LEU A 154 2.57 8.69 5.60
N ASP A 155 3.52 7.82 5.94
CA ASP A 155 4.45 7.97 7.07
C ASP A 155 5.32 9.23 6.90
N MET A 156 5.95 9.37 5.74
CA MET A 156 6.80 10.52 5.41
C MET A 156 6.04 11.86 5.29
N ARG A 157 4.70 11.86 5.32
CA ARG A 157 3.94 13.11 5.31
C ARG A 157 4.06 13.89 6.63
N ASN A 158 4.41 13.20 7.72
CA ASN A 158 4.55 13.80 9.05
C ASN A 158 5.95 14.42 9.30
N GLY A 159 6.92 14.15 8.43
CA GLY A 159 8.27 14.69 8.56
C GLY A 159 9.29 14.05 7.62
N ASP A 160 10.54 14.48 7.74
CA ASP A 160 11.59 14.14 6.77
C ASP A 160 12.04 12.67 6.82
N ARG A 161 11.66 11.91 7.86
CA ARG A 161 12.11 10.52 8.08
C ARG A 161 10.90 9.62 8.29
N ALA A 162 10.93 8.45 7.63
CA ALA A 162 10.01 7.37 7.90
C ALA A 162 10.22 6.86 9.34
N SER A 163 9.14 6.71 10.09
CA SER A 163 9.13 6.36 11.52
C SER A 163 8.09 5.30 11.87
N GLY A 164 7.28 4.87 10.90
CA GLY A 164 6.10 4.04 11.12
C GLY A 164 4.91 4.79 11.72
N ILE A 165 4.97 6.12 11.79
CA ILE A 165 3.96 6.97 12.43
C ILE A 165 3.44 8.00 11.41
N PRO A 166 2.30 7.72 10.75
CA PRO A 166 1.74 8.66 9.80
C PRO A 166 1.25 9.94 10.50
N LEU A 167 0.80 10.92 9.70
CA LEU A 167 0.32 12.20 10.23
C LEU A 167 -0.94 12.03 11.11
N ILE A 168 -0.72 11.96 12.43
CA ILE A 168 -1.75 11.81 13.48
C ILE A 168 -1.65 12.94 14.51
N ALA A 169 -2.61 13.02 15.44
CA ALA A 169 -2.54 14.02 16.49
C ALA A 169 -1.36 13.76 17.45
N LEU A 170 -0.62 14.81 17.83
CA LEU A 170 0.58 14.68 18.69
C LEU A 170 0.34 13.89 20.00
N ARG A 171 -0.86 13.98 20.57
CA ARG A 171 -1.24 13.23 21.80
C ARG A 171 -1.33 11.71 21.58
N GLU A 172 -1.48 11.26 20.34
CA GLU A 172 -1.66 9.85 19.96
C GLU A 172 -0.32 9.18 19.60
N VAL A 173 0.70 9.96 19.25
CA VAL A 173 2.02 9.49 18.81
C VAL A 173 2.64 8.50 19.78
N ALA A 174 2.72 8.84 21.08
CA ALA A 174 3.31 7.94 22.07
C ALA A 174 2.57 6.60 22.21
N GLY A 175 1.24 6.62 22.07
CA GLY A 175 0.44 5.40 22.11
C GLY A 175 0.58 4.58 20.83
N TRP A 176 0.70 5.23 19.68
CA TRP A 176 0.94 4.58 18.39
C TRP A 176 2.30 3.89 18.38
N GLU A 177 3.36 4.61 18.74
CA GLU A 177 4.73 4.09 18.81
C GLU A 177 4.83 2.89 19.76
N HIS A 178 4.19 2.98 20.93
CA HIS A 178 4.14 1.87 21.88
C HIS A 178 3.47 0.62 21.29
N ASP A 179 2.28 0.76 20.70
CA ASP A 179 1.54 -0.39 20.15
C ASP A 179 2.23 -0.97 18.90
N LEU A 180 2.92 -0.13 18.11
CA LEU A 180 3.71 -0.55 16.95
C LEU A 180 4.94 -1.36 17.37
N HIS A 181 5.75 -0.85 18.30
CA HIS A 181 6.91 -1.59 18.81
C HIS A 181 6.50 -2.90 19.51
N ALA A 182 5.39 -2.90 20.25
CA ALA A 182 4.87 -4.13 20.85
C ALA A 182 4.45 -5.16 19.79
N ALA A 183 3.90 -4.72 18.66
CA ALA A 183 3.60 -5.60 17.53
C ALA A 183 4.89 -6.15 16.89
N MET A 184 5.92 -5.31 16.69
CA MET A 184 7.23 -5.75 16.18
C MET A 184 7.87 -6.81 17.06
N GLU A 185 7.92 -6.59 18.37
CA GLU A 185 8.44 -7.56 19.35
C GLU A 185 7.65 -8.89 19.27
N ASN A 186 6.33 -8.82 19.18
CA ASN A 186 5.49 -10.02 19.06
C ASN A 186 5.70 -10.79 17.74
N ILE A 187 5.97 -10.07 16.64
CA ILE A 187 6.31 -10.68 15.34
C ILE A 187 7.67 -11.36 15.46
N GLN A 188 8.67 -10.71 16.06
CA GLN A 188 10.00 -11.29 16.29
C GLN A 188 9.94 -12.55 17.16
N ASP A 189 9.17 -12.52 18.25
CA ASP A 189 8.99 -13.68 19.14
C ASP A 189 8.39 -14.89 18.38
N GLU A 190 7.46 -14.65 17.45
CA GLU A 190 6.90 -15.72 16.60
C GLU A 190 7.95 -16.26 15.63
N ILE A 191 8.69 -15.39 14.94
CA ILE A 191 9.77 -15.77 14.03
C ILE A 191 10.81 -16.64 14.75
N ASP A 192 11.22 -16.25 15.95
CA ASP A 192 12.19 -16.99 16.76
C ASP A 192 11.65 -18.38 17.16
N LEU A 193 10.33 -18.53 17.31
CA LEU A 193 9.67 -19.77 17.71
C LEU A 193 9.42 -20.74 16.54
N VAL A 194 8.93 -20.24 15.41
CA VAL A 194 8.45 -21.09 14.28
C VAL A 194 9.28 -20.94 13.01
N GLY A 195 10.18 -19.95 12.94
CA GLY A 195 10.96 -19.59 11.76
C GLY A 195 10.20 -18.66 10.81
N GLU A 196 10.94 -17.86 10.05
CA GLU A 196 10.40 -16.84 9.12
C GLU A 196 9.33 -17.39 8.16
N SER A 197 9.57 -18.56 7.53
CA SER A 197 8.65 -19.13 6.54
C SER A 197 7.31 -19.64 7.11
N ALA A 198 7.20 -19.78 8.42
CA ALA A 198 5.99 -20.26 9.10
C ALA A 198 5.32 -19.19 9.97
N ALA A 199 5.90 -17.98 10.05
CA ALA A 199 5.31 -16.86 10.77
C ALA A 199 4.02 -16.40 10.08
N SER A 200 3.05 -15.91 10.86
CA SER A 200 1.74 -15.51 10.33
C SER A 200 1.70 -14.11 9.74
N ILE A 201 2.66 -13.25 10.10
CA ILE A 201 2.94 -11.96 9.45
C ILE A 201 4.31 -12.06 8.81
N ASP A 202 4.50 -11.43 7.64
CA ASP A 202 5.79 -11.37 6.97
C ASP A 202 6.89 -10.88 7.93
N ALA A 203 7.99 -11.63 7.98
CA ALA A 203 9.11 -11.37 8.87
C ALA A 203 9.74 -9.98 8.66
N TYR A 204 9.57 -9.41 7.46
CA TYR A 204 10.06 -8.09 7.14
C TYR A 204 9.48 -7.00 8.05
N ALA A 205 8.26 -7.19 8.57
CA ALA A 205 7.63 -6.26 9.52
C ALA A 205 8.40 -6.09 10.86
N ALA A 206 9.28 -7.02 11.22
CA ALA A 206 10.11 -6.91 12.42
C ALA A 206 11.41 -6.11 12.20
N THR A 207 11.72 -5.72 10.96
CA THR A 207 13.00 -5.09 10.59
C THR A 207 13.14 -3.69 11.18
N ASP A 208 12.16 -2.82 10.93
CA ASP A 208 12.10 -1.48 11.49
C ASP A 208 10.64 -0.95 11.53
N PRO A 209 10.37 0.13 12.28
CA PRO A 209 9.00 0.63 12.46
C PRO A 209 8.32 1.09 11.17
N ALA A 210 9.05 1.65 10.20
CA ALA A 210 8.47 2.11 8.95
C ALA A 210 8.01 0.92 8.10
N GLU A 211 8.82 -0.14 8.04
CA GLU A 211 8.44 -1.40 7.39
C GLU A 211 7.31 -2.10 8.13
N CYS A 212 7.31 -2.07 9.46
CA CYS A 212 6.20 -2.61 10.25
C CYS A 212 4.87 -1.92 9.89
N PHE A 213 4.86 -0.59 9.80
CA PHE A 213 3.68 0.15 9.38
C PHE A 213 3.26 -0.20 7.95
N ALA A 214 4.21 -0.30 7.02
CA ALA A 214 3.93 -0.61 5.62
C ALA A 214 3.34 -2.02 5.46
N VAL A 215 4.01 -3.04 6.01
CA VAL A 215 3.54 -4.44 5.98
C VAL A 215 2.20 -4.57 6.67
N LEU A 216 2.02 -4.04 7.88
CA LEU A 216 0.71 -4.12 8.56
C LEU A 216 -0.38 -3.37 7.80
N SER A 217 -0.05 -2.37 6.98
CA SER A 217 -1.01 -1.73 6.07
C SER A 217 -1.42 -2.64 4.92
N GLU A 218 -0.51 -3.46 4.38
CA GLU A 218 -0.85 -4.50 3.41
C GLU A 218 -1.85 -5.48 4.01
N TYR A 219 -1.55 -6.02 5.20
CA TYR A 219 -2.45 -6.94 5.92
C TYR A 219 -3.77 -6.26 6.28
N PHE A 220 -3.77 -4.98 6.66
CA PHE A 220 -4.98 -4.23 6.98
C PHE A 220 -6.00 -4.26 5.83
N PHE A 221 -5.53 -4.12 4.59
CA PHE A 221 -6.42 -4.09 3.42
C PHE A 221 -6.62 -5.46 2.75
N SER A 222 -5.62 -6.35 2.79
CA SER A 222 -5.61 -7.60 2.02
C SER A 222 -5.88 -8.87 2.82
N ALA A 223 -5.57 -8.89 4.12
CA ALA A 223 -5.81 -10.03 5.02
C ALA A 223 -6.14 -9.57 6.46
N PRO A 224 -7.20 -8.76 6.64
CA PRO A 224 -7.51 -8.13 7.94
C PRO A 224 -7.81 -9.15 9.06
N GLU A 225 -8.21 -10.37 8.72
CA GLU A 225 -8.41 -11.48 9.65
C GLU A 225 -7.12 -11.98 10.32
N LEU A 226 -5.95 -11.72 9.74
CA LEU A 226 -4.65 -12.03 10.36
C LEU A 226 -4.18 -10.89 11.28
N PHE A 227 -4.52 -9.65 10.95
CA PHE A 227 -4.10 -8.47 11.71
C PHE A 227 -5.01 -8.20 12.93
N ALA A 228 -6.31 -8.02 12.70
CA ALA A 228 -7.23 -7.52 13.71
C ALA A 228 -7.29 -8.35 15.01
N PRO A 229 -7.36 -9.70 14.99
CA PRO A 229 -7.38 -10.47 16.23
C PRO A 229 -6.02 -10.54 16.93
N ARG A 230 -4.92 -10.41 16.18
CA ARG A 230 -3.56 -10.52 16.72
C ARG A 230 -3.13 -9.23 17.43
N PHE A 231 -3.42 -8.07 16.84
CA PHE A 231 -3.00 -6.77 17.34
C PHE A 231 -4.20 -5.81 17.51
N PRO A 232 -5.15 -6.10 18.42
CA PRO A 232 -6.42 -5.38 18.49
C PRO A 232 -6.28 -3.88 18.78
N SER A 233 -5.34 -3.48 19.65
CA SER A 233 -5.09 -2.06 19.95
C SER A 233 -4.56 -1.31 18.74
N LEU A 234 -3.56 -1.87 18.04
CA LEU A 234 -2.96 -1.28 16.86
C LEU A 234 -3.94 -1.28 15.67
N TRP A 235 -4.70 -2.35 15.48
CA TRP A 235 -5.79 -2.44 14.50
C TRP A 235 -6.77 -1.27 14.66
N GLN A 236 -7.20 -0.97 15.88
CA GLN A 236 -8.09 0.17 16.12
C GLN A 236 -7.43 1.47 15.69
N ARG A 237 -6.14 1.69 15.96
CA ARG A 237 -5.46 2.90 15.48
C ARG A 237 -5.43 2.99 13.96
N PHE A 238 -5.20 1.87 13.26
CA PHE A 238 -5.25 1.82 11.81
C PHE A 238 -6.66 2.14 11.29
N CYS A 239 -7.72 1.61 11.92
CA CYS A 239 -9.10 1.96 11.56
C CYS A 239 -9.38 3.46 11.70
N HIS A 240 -8.95 4.06 12.82
CA HIS A 240 -9.13 5.49 13.05
C HIS A 240 -8.30 6.33 12.08
N PHE A 241 -7.06 5.94 11.80
CA PHE A 241 -6.18 6.64 10.86
C PHE A 241 -6.73 6.56 9.43
N TYR A 242 -6.96 5.36 8.90
CA TYR A 242 -7.44 5.19 7.52
C TYR A 242 -8.90 5.57 7.33
N GLY A 243 -9.67 5.75 8.40
CA GLY A 243 -11.12 5.97 8.34
C GLY A 243 -11.90 4.77 7.80
N GLN A 244 -11.30 3.58 7.80
CA GLN A 244 -11.85 2.37 7.17
C GLN A 244 -11.84 1.21 8.18
N ASP A 245 -12.77 0.26 8.01
CA ASP A 245 -12.75 -1.03 8.72
C ASP A 245 -12.93 -2.18 7.71
N PRO A 246 -11.82 -2.69 7.15
CA PRO A 246 -11.85 -3.78 6.16
C PRO A 246 -12.43 -5.09 6.71
N LEU A 247 -12.23 -5.41 7.99
CA LEU A 247 -12.79 -6.62 8.58
C LEU A 247 -14.32 -6.54 8.71
N LEU A 248 -14.83 -5.40 9.17
CA LEU A 248 -16.28 -5.16 9.21
C LEU A 248 -16.89 -5.21 7.81
N ARG A 249 -16.21 -4.65 6.81
CA ARG A 249 -16.62 -4.69 5.41
C ARG A 249 -16.80 -6.12 4.90
N LEU A 250 -15.87 -7.04 5.21
CA LEU A 250 -15.98 -8.45 4.84
C LEU A 250 -17.18 -9.13 5.52
N ARG A 251 -17.35 -8.92 6.83
CA ARG A 251 -18.46 -9.52 7.60
C ARG A 251 -19.84 -9.10 7.10
N LEU A 252 -20.00 -7.83 6.73
CA LEU A 252 -21.26 -7.30 6.19
C LEU A 252 -21.60 -7.89 4.82
N ARG A 253 -20.61 -8.33 4.04
CA ARG A 253 -20.85 -9.04 2.77
C ARG A 253 -21.19 -10.52 2.96
N GLU A 254 -20.56 -11.17 3.94
CA GLU A 254 -20.86 -12.57 4.27
C GLU A 254 -22.22 -12.77 4.92
N THR A 255 -22.76 -11.72 5.55
CA THR A 255 -24.09 -11.73 6.17
C THR A 255 -25.09 -11.07 5.21
N PRO A 256 -25.67 -11.79 4.23
CA PRO A 256 -26.79 -11.22 3.49
C PRO A 256 -27.89 -10.92 4.51
N ALA A 257 -28.46 -9.72 4.43
CA ALA A 257 -29.59 -9.32 5.26
C ALA A 257 -30.60 -10.47 5.28
N LEU A 258 -30.87 -11.01 6.47
CA LEU A 258 -32.08 -11.80 6.71
C LEU A 258 -33.25 -10.91 6.34
N SER A 259 -33.68 -11.01 5.09
CA SER A 259 -34.86 -10.37 4.56
C SER A 259 -36.07 -10.93 5.30
N ASP A 260 -36.59 -10.09 6.18
CA ASP A 260 -38.01 -9.86 6.43
C ASP A 260 -38.97 -10.61 5.48
N GLY A 261 -39.94 -11.34 6.06
CA GLY A 261 -41.11 -11.82 5.32
C GLY A 261 -41.44 -13.31 5.46
N GLY A 262 -42.19 -13.64 6.51
CA GLY A 262 -42.81 -14.96 6.65
C GLY A 262 -43.87 -15.03 7.74
N GLN A 263 -44.82 -14.08 7.77
CA GLN A 263 -46.09 -14.30 8.45
C GLN A 263 -46.72 -15.58 7.88
N VAL A 264 -46.92 -16.58 8.72
CA VAL A 264 -47.86 -17.67 8.45
C VAL A 264 -48.96 -17.57 9.50
N HIS A 265 -50.17 -17.39 8.99
CA HIS A 265 -51.44 -17.34 9.70
C HIS A 265 -51.68 -18.54 10.62
#